data_AF-A0A7S1VB53-F1
#
_entry.id   AF-A0A7S1VB53-F1
#
_cell.length_a   1.000
_cell.length_b   1.000
_cell.length_c   1.000
_cell.angle_alpha   90.00
_cell.angle_beta   90.00
_cell.angle_gamma   90.00
#
_symmetry.space_group_name_H-M   'P 1'
#
loop_
_entity.id
_entity.type
_entity.pdbx_description
1 polymer ?
#
loop_
_entity_poly.entity_id
_entity_poly.type
_entity_poly.pdbx_seq_one_letter_code
_entity_poly.pdbx_strand_id
1 'polypeptide(L)'
;FQKAKFFNRTKHSSSNASAASASVGLGTNQNDGSRFLPRIELKGLVGVSSNAAEMSGSIAAATAKDYGDIQLRSRTPATTLFGGPVLCVACKGKKGGDGGAAYFYTRKKDDDNNPTAKAYGSAGPTLPYPDFVEWDEDGRLVAVVVQGLVAVYLSQEPEFTLLGNVALGSPLEGRDVKVTGVKFVHGVLFCTTATSVRCIFMGDYEQQGICCLDAFCLANAGGPSLPQESFSLTPSTCPLTLNHPVVLGYQSGSLLVSTATDLVAIPMDHPLLRIGALIAAGQHDGASKWMQSIPESSHEALASFLTRRGCPELAVELPGVSLESKIDLALRHAMTEYLADLVRVYGVGDLWEIDEATRHESSVGILGKEDDAAQSLVVCVGAYLLSQGKADLVQKMTQDLLSYHDALKNKSALVLASLLLALNAEGAKPLVQNAVHEEEDWLQTARESDEYPVVSMVRENIL
;
A
#
# COMPACT_ATOMS: atom_id res chain seq x y z
N PHE A 1 2.83 10.56 21.18
CA PHE A 1 4.30 10.57 21.02
C PHE A 1 5.04 10.27 22.32
N GLN A 2 5.32 8.99 22.62
CA GLN A 2 6.33 8.61 23.62
C GLN A 2 7.53 7.97 22.90
N LYS A 3 8.62 8.72 22.71
CA LYS A 3 9.88 8.15 22.19
C LYS A 3 10.65 7.49 23.34
N ALA A 4 10.60 6.16 23.41
CA ALA A 4 11.47 5.40 24.29
C ALA A 4 12.92 5.47 23.77
N LYS A 5 13.85 5.99 24.59
CA LYS A 5 15.30 5.92 24.36
C LYS A 5 15.96 5.19 25.52
N PHE A 6 16.91 4.31 25.20
CA PHE A 6 17.73 3.60 26.18
C PHE A 6 19.16 4.15 26.22
N PHE A 7 19.82 3.97 27.37
CA PHE A 7 21.27 4.13 27.54
C PHE A 7 21.81 2.91 28.31
N ASN A 8 23.04 2.51 28.02
CA ASN A 8 23.64 1.26 28.51
C ASN A 8 24.94 1.55 29.28
N ARG A 9 25.16 0.96 30.46
CA ARG A 9 26.44 1.08 31.18
C ARG A 9 26.72 -0.08 32.14
N THR A 10 27.86 -0.75 31.94
CA THR A 10 28.46 -1.74 32.85
C THR A 10 29.25 -1.09 33.99
N LYS A 11 29.38 -1.76 35.14
CA LYS A 11 30.05 -1.23 36.34
C LYS A 11 31.41 -1.89 36.60
N HIS A 12 32.43 -1.06 36.78
CA HIS A 12 33.41 -1.19 37.88
C HIS A 12 33.24 0.04 38.80
N SER A 13 33.59 -0.08 40.09
CA SER A 13 33.46 0.96 41.14
C SER A 13 34.37 2.18 40.87
N SER A 14 34.04 3.44 41.22
CA SER A 14 33.37 3.94 42.44
C SER A 14 32.77 5.39 42.31
N SER A 15 31.88 5.75 43.26
CA SER A 15 31.38 7.10 43.67
C SER A 15 30.61 8.04 42.69
N ASN A 16 29.46 8.56 43.19
CA ASN A 16 28.64 9.72 42.79
C ASN A 16 28.04 9.72 41.36
N ALA A 17 26.78 9.28 41.15
CA ALA A 17 25.50 10.02 41.29
C ALA A 17 25.24 11.04 40.15
N SER A 18 24.10 11.10 39.45
CA SER A 18 22.90 10.24 39.27
C SER A 18 22.20 10.73 37.96
N ALA A 19 21.16 10.16 37.33
CA ALA A 19 20.36 8.92 37.37
C ALA A 19 19.95 8.61 35.88
N ALA A 20 19.12 7.65 35.45
CA ALA A 20 18.34 6.55 36.05
C ALA A 20 18.31 5.36 35.03
N SER A 21 17.42 4.35 35.19
CA SER A 21 17.42 3.14 34.33
C SER A 21 16.13 2.31 34.38
N ALA A 22 15.81 1.56 33.34
CA ALA A 22 14.92 0.39 33.41
C ALA A 22 15.74 -0.90 33.58
N SER A 23 15.28 -1.83 34.43
CA SER A 23 16.04 -3.04 34.81
C SER A 23 15.15 -4.28 34.84
N VAL A 24 15.57 -5.36 34.19
CA VAL A 24 14.92 -6.67 34.32
C VAL A 24 15.25 -7.26 35.69
N GLY A 25 14.29 -7.20 36.60
CA GLY A 25 14.39 -7.83 37.91
C GLY A 25 14.25 -9.35 37.81
N LEU A 26 15.38 -10.08 37.82
CA LEU A 26 15.39 -11.54 37.95
C LEU A 26 15.05 -11.96 39.39
N GLY A 27 13.77 -11.88 39.74
CA GLY A 27 13.26 -12.43 41.00
C GLY A 27 13.33 -13.96 40.99
N THR A 28 14.28 -14.53 41.73
CA THR A 28 14.31 -15.97 42.04
C THR A 28 13.29 -16.27 43.13
N ASN A 29 12.07 -16.70 42.74
CA ASN A 29 11.05 -17.11 43.68
C ASN A 29 11.00 -18.63 43.89
N GLN A 30 10.75 -19.00 45.15
CA GLN A 30 10.65 -20.38 45.62
C GLN A 30 9.37 -21.08 45.13
N ASN A 31 9.35 -22.40 45.30
CA ASN A 31 8.25 -23.28 44.90
C ASN A 31 6.91 -22.84 45.48
N ASP A 32 5.97 -22.46 44.61
CA ASP A 32 4.55 -22.69 44.85
C ASP A 32 3.87 -23.10 43.53
N GLY A 33 2.88 -23.98 43.60
CA GLY A 33 2.42 -24.80 42.46
C GLY A 33 1.74 -24.06 41.30
N SER A 34 1.50 -22.76 41.45
CA SER A 34 0.96 -21.91 40.39
C SER A 34 2.05 -21.54 39.37
N ARG A 35 1.86 -21.92 38.10
CA ARG A 35 2.82 -21.59 37.03
C ARG A 35 2.77 -20.09 36.73
N PHE A 36 3.56 -19.30 37.45
CA PHE A 36 3.71 -17.86 37.25
C PHE A 36 4.02 -17.54 35.78
N LEU A 37 3.12 -16.82 35.12
CA LEU A 37 3.44 -16.19 33.84
C LEU A 37 4.36 -14.98 34.09
N PRO A 38 5.40 -14.78 33.27
CA PRO A 38 6.28 -13.63 33.37
C PRO A 38 5.49 -12.32 33.21
N ARG A 39 5.96 -11.28 33.90
CA ARG A 39 5.36 -9.95 33.92
C ARG A 39 6.37 -8.90 33.49
N ILE A 40 5.87 -7.77 33.00
CA ILE A 40 6.65 -6.58 32.70
C ILE A 40 6.01 -5.39 33.40
N GLU A 41 6.80 -4.72 34.23
CA GLU A 41 6.45 -3.46 34.87
C GLU A 41 6.52 -2.32 33.84
N LEU A 42 5.41 -1.60 33.62
CA LEU A 42 5.35 -0.44 32.75
C LEU A 42 5.63 0.85 33.51
N LYS A 43 6.57 1.65 33.01
CA LYS A 43 6.89 2.99 33.54
C LYS A 43 6.88 4.02 32.43
N GLY A 44 6.05 5.05 32.59
CA GLY A 44 6.04 6.21 31.72
C GLY A 44 6.98 7.30 32.22
N LEU A 45 7.64 8.00 31.32
CA LEU A 45 8.32 9.26 31.65
C LEU A 45 7.26 10.38 31.64
N VAL A 46 7.04 11.01 32.79
CA VAL A 46 6.22 12.21 32.87
C VAL A 46 7.09 13.40 32.48
N GLY A 47 6.79 14.01 31.34
CA GLY A 47 7.40 15.26 30.94
C GLY A 47 7.04 16.36 31.95
N VAL A 48 8.06 17.03 32.50
CA VAL A 48 7.85 18.26 33.26
C VAL A 48 7.35 19.32 32.28
N SER A 49 6.25 20.02 32.60
CA SER A 49 5.74 21.07 31.74
C SER A 49 6.79 22.17 31.55
N SER A 50 6.96 22.66 30.32
CA SER A 50 7.95 23.69 29.95
C SER A 50 7.92 24.90 30.89
N ASN A 51 6.71 25.33 31.28
CA ASN A 51 6.46 26.46 32.16
C ASN A 51 7.10 26.32 33.57
N ALA A 52 7.41 25.10 34.03
CA ALA A 52 8.09 24.85 35.31
C ALA A 52 9.63 24.84 35.19
N ALA A 53 10.16 24.55 33.99
CA ALA A 53 11.60 24.59 33.73
C ALA A 53 12.13 26.03 33.62
N GLU A 54 11.37 26.92 32.98
CA GLU A 54 11.76 28.32 32.77
C GLU A 54 11.89 29.13 34.08
N MET A 55 11.08 28.83 35.10
CA MET A 55 11.08 29.56 36.38
C MET A 55 12.17 29.15 37.38
N SER A 56 12.89 28.03 37.16
CA SER A 56 13.80 27.47 38.18
C SER A 56 15.27 27.36 37.75
N GLY A 57 15.59 27.57 36.47
CA GLY A 57 16.96 27.47 35.94
C GLY A 57 17.58 26.07 36.09
N SER A 58 16.79 25.07 36.47
CA SER A 58 17.22 23.72 36.79
C SER A 58 16.53 22.75 35.84
N ILE A 59 17.32 21.85 35.23
CA ILE A 59 16.79 20.80 34.35
C ILE A 59 16.11 19.77 35.26
N ALA A 60 14.82 19.97 35.51
CA ALA A 60 14.00 19.05 36.29
C ALA A 60 14.01 17.67 35.62
N ALA A 61 14.62 16.68 36.29
CA ALA A 61 14.72 15.33 35.77
C ALA A 61 13.32 14.74 35.55
N ALA A 62 13.10 14.13 34.37
CA ALA A 62 11.84 13.47 34.06
C ALA A 62 11.54 12.38 35.10
N THR A 63 10.40 12.50 35.79
CA THR A 63 10.00 11.53 36.81
C THR A 63 9.29 10.36 36.17
N ALA A 64 9.65 9.15 36.61
CA ALA A 64 8.99 7.93 36.15
C ALA A 64 7.66 7.75 36.91
N LYS A 65 6.55 7.69 36.19
CA LYS A 65 5.25 7.26 36.71
C LYS A 65 5.09 5.77 36.45
N ASP A 66 4.84 5.02 37.51
CA ASP A 66 4.50 3.60 37.43
C ASP A 66 3.07 3.42 36.92
N TYR A 67 2.89 2.48 36.00
CA TYR A 67 1.62 2.07 35.42
C TYR A 67 1.25 0.62 35.79
N GLY A 68 2.14 -0.11 36.47
CA GLY A 68 1.94 -1.48 36.94
C GLY A 68 2.36 -2.58 35.95
N ASP A 69 1.99 -3.82 36.26
CA ASP A 69 2.41 -5.02 35.52
C ASP A 69 1.50 -5.39 34.33
N ILE A 70 2.09 -5.63 33.15
CA ILE A 70 1.50 -6.46 32.09
C ILE A 70 1.85 -7.92 32.35
N GLN A 71 0.87 -8.81 32.26
CA GLN A 71 1.07 -10.26 32.23
C GLN A 71 1.27 -10.74 30.79
N LEU A 72 2.38 -11.44 30.51
CA LEU A 72 2.70 -11.86 29.15
C LEU A 72 1.97 -13.14 28.73
N ARG A 73 1.67 -13.25 27.43
CA ARG A 73 1.21 -14.50 26.78
C ARG A 73 2.26 -15.61 26.85
N SER A 74 3.55 -15.27 26.77
CA SER A 74 4.64 -16.25 26.79
C SER A 74 4.88 -16.85 28.17
N ARG A 75 5.37 -18.10 28.22
CA ARG A 75 5.97 -18.71 29.42
C ARG A 75 7.47 -18.45 29.55
N THR A 76 8.12 -17.95 28.51
CA THR A 76 9.51 -17.47 28.57
C THR A 76 9.53 -15.99 28.97
N PRO A 77 10.49 -15.56 29.80
CA PRO A 77 10.64 -14.15 30.12
C PRO A 77 10.97 -13.35 28.86
N ALA A 78 10.52 -12.09 28.82
CA ALA A 78 10.90 -11.16 27.76
C ALA A 78 12.43 -10.93 27.77
N THR A 79 13.01 -10.90 26.58
CA THR A 79 14.45 -10.65 26.37
C THR A 79 14.70 -9.33 25.65
N THR A 80 13.75 -8.86 24.85
CA THR A 80 13.82 -7.56 24.17
C THR A 80 12.44 -6.93 24.12
N LEU A 81 12.40 -5.60 24.26
CA LEU A 81 11.22 -4.77 24.10
C LEU A 81 11.48 -3.78 22.99
N PHE A 82 10.56 -3.70 22.04
CA PHE A 82 10.56 -2.66 21.02
C PHE A 82 9.45 -1.68 21.35
N GLY A 83 9.82 -0.39 21.42
CA GLY A 83 8.89 0.70 21.68
C GLY A 83 8.07 1.05 20.43
N GLY A 84 7.12 1.98 20.62
CA GLY A 84 6.17 2.41 19.61
C GLY A 84 4.84 2.79 20.26
N PRO A 85 3.81 3.09 19.47
CA PRO A 85 2.42 3.17 19.95
C PRO A 85 1.94 1.81 20.49
N VAL A 86 2.35 0.73 19.83
CA VAL A 86 2.10 -0.65 20.26
C VAL A 86 3.37 -1.25 20.86
N LEU A 87 3.27 -1.85 22.05
CA LEU A 87 4.40 -2.48 22.71
C LEU A 87 4.66 -3.87 22.10
N CYS A 88 5.83 -4.07 21.49
CA CYS A 88 6.26 -5.38 21.02
C CYS A 88 7.21 -6.03 22.03
N VAL A 89 6.84 -7.22 22.50
CA VAL A 89 7.57 -8.01 23.50
C VAL A 89 8.13 -9.28 22.87
N ALA A 90 9.44 -9.33 22.69
CA ALA A 90 10.14 -10.49 22.15
C ALA A 90 10.76 -11.34 23.27
N CYS A 91 10.53 -12.65 23.20
CA CYS A 91 10.93 -13.64 24.19
C CYS A 91 11.75 -14.76 23.53
N LYS A 92 13.05 -14.87 23.85
CA LYS A 92 13.91 -15.92 23.30
C LYS A 92 13.67 -17.29 23.97
N GLY A 93 13.78 -18.37 23.20
CA GLY A 93 13.66 -19.75 23.69
C GLY A 93 14.80 -20.13 24.65
N LYS A 94 14.51 -20.96 25.67
CA LYS A 94 15.47 -21.34 26.73
C LYS A 94 16.56 -22.34 26.31
N LYS A 95 16.54 -22.89 25.09
CA LYS A 95 17.51 -23.89 24.62
C LYS A 95 17.75 -23.78 23.11
N GLY A 96 18.86 -23.14 22.71
CA GLY A 96 19.66 -23.39 21.49
C GLY A 96 19.03 -23.35 20.09
N GLY A 97 17.71 -23.48 19.94
CA GLY A 97 16.98 -23.41 18.68
C GLY A 97 16.28 -22.07 18.51
N ASP A 98 16.04 -21.71 17.26
CA ASP A 98 15.60 -20.38 16.81
C ASP A 98 14.14 -20.03 17.17
N GLY A 99 13.48 -20.84 18.00
CA GLY A 99 12.09 -20.70 18.44
C GLY A 99 11.89 -19.61 19.50
N GLY A 100 12.33 -18.38 19.21
CA GLY A 100 11.86 -17.18 19.91
C GLY A 100 10.55 -16.67 19.30
N ALA A 101 9.76 -15.94 20.09
CA ALA A 101 8.48 -15.39 19.64
C ALA A 101 8.29 -13.94 20.11
N ALA A 102 7.57 -13.14 19.31
CA ALA A 102 7.17 -11.78 19.63
C ALA A 102 5.65 -11.63 19.69
N TYR A 103 5.21 -10.75 20.60
CA TYR A 103 3.81 -10.48 20.90
C TYR A 103 3.59 -8.98 20.99
N PHE A 104 2.54 -8.49 20.34
CA PHE A 104 2.16 -7.08 20.36
C PHE A 104 1.09 -6.83 21.41
N TYR A 105 1.15 -5.67 22.07
CA TYR A 105 0.20 -5.22 23.08
C TYR A 105 -0.25 -3.78 22.81
N THR A 106 -1.53 -3.61 22.49
CA THR A 106 -2.22 -2.33 22.24
C THR A 106 -3.02 -1.91 23.48
N ARG A 107 -3.45 -0.64 23.53
CA ARG A 107 -4.43 -0.20 24.52
C ARG A 107 -5.84 -0.71 24.15
N LYS A 108 -6.65 -1.05 25.15
CA LYS A 108 -8.09 -1.30 24.98
C LYS A 108 -8.84 0.04 24.93
N LYS A 109 -9.73 0.15 23.94
CA LYS A 109 -10.53 1.35 23.63
C LYS A 109 -11.40 1.84 24.80
N ASP A 110 -11.81 0.96 25.70
CA ASP A 110 -12.73 1.30 26.81
C ASP A 110 -12.05 1.96 28.03
N ASP A 111 -10.71 1.99 28.10
CA ASP A 111 -9.96 2.41 29.31
C ASP A 111 -9.12 3.68 29.07
N ASP A 112 -9.65 4.60 28.25
CA ASP A 112 -8.92 5.80 27.80
C ASP A 112 -8.54 6.77 28.93
N ASN A 113 -9.30 6.76 30.02
CA ASN A 113 -9.06 7.59 31.20
C ASN A 113 -8.04 7.01 32.19
N ASN A 114 -7.63 5.74 32.06
CA ASN A 114 -6.70 5.11 33.00
C ASN A 114 -5.47 4.52 32.28
N PRO A 115 -4.29 5.14 32.38
CA PRO A 115 -3.07 4.65 31.72
C PRO A 115 -2.43 3.50 32.51
N THR A 116 -3.19 2.51 32.99
CA THR A 116 -2.62 1.36 33.72
C THR A 116 -2.25 0.22 32.79
N ALA A 117 -1.31 -0.61 33.21
CA ALA A 117 -0.90 -1.82 32.49
C ALA A 117 -2.06 -2.81 32.23
N LYS A 118 -3.14 -2.76 33.02
CA LYS A 118 -4.36 -3.57 32.81
C LYS A 118 -5.16 -3.15 31.57
N ALA A 119 -5.01 -1.90 31.12
CA ALA A 119 -5.60 -1.38 29.90
C ALA A 119 -4.98 -2.02 28.64
N TYR A 120 -3.79 -2.62 28.75
CA TYR A 120 -3.15 -3.27 27.60
C TYR A 120 -3.75 -4.65 27.32
N GLY A 121 -4.23 -4.85 26.10
CA GLY A 121 -4.58 -6.15 25.54
C GLY A 121 -3.48 -6.60 24.57
N SER A 122 -3.37 -7.90 24.28
CA SER A 122 -2.47 -8.34 23.22
C SER A 122 -3.20 -8.38 21.88
N ALA A 123 -2.63 -7.70 20.89
CA ALA A 123 -3.14 -7.55 19.54
C ALA A 123 -2.33 -8.38 18.54
N GLY A 124 -2.94 -8.63 17.37
CA GLY A 124 -2.27 -9.27 16.24
C GLY A 124 -1.84 -10.74 16.46
N PRO A 125 -1.16 -11.32 15.45
CA PRO A 125 -0.61 -12.66 15.51
C PRO A 125 0.62 -12.74 16.44
N THR A 126 0.99 -13.98 16.80
CA THR A 126 2.32 -14.23 17.37
C THR A 126 3.32 -14.31 16.23
N LEU A 127 4.38 -13.50 16.26
CA LEU A 127 5.42 -13.50 15.23
C LEU A 127 6.67 -14.27 15.70
N PRO A 128 7.55 -14.71 14.77
CA PRO A 128 8.91 -15.10 15.11
C PRO A 128 9.66 -13.98 15.84
N TYR A 129 10.78 -14.30 16.45
CA TYR A 129 11.65 -13.30 17.09
C TYR A 129 12.20 -12.31 16.04
N PRO A 130 11.90 -11.00 16.13
CA PRO A 130 12.38 -10.03 15.14
C PRO A 130 13.79 -9.57 15.48
N ASP A 131 14.57 -9.31 14.42
CA ASP A 131 15.85 -8.61 14.50
C ASP A 131 15.63 -7.09 14.66
N PHE A 132 14.63 -6.55 13.95
CA PHE A 132 14.24 -5.14 14.02
C PHE A 132 12.73 -4.97 14.07
N VAL A 133 12.29 -3.93 14.78
CA VAL A 133 10.93 -3.40 14.75
C VAL A 133 11.08 -1.88 14.69
N GLU A 134 10.73 -1.28 13.56
CA GLU A 134 10.85 0.16 13.32
C GLU A 134 9.47 0.73 12.97
N TRP A 135 9.15 1.90 13.54
CA TRP A 135 7.88 2.60 13.33
C TRP A 135 8.07 3.79 12.40
N ASP A 136 7.02 4.14 11.66
CA ASP A 136 6.93 5.39 10.92
C ASP A 136 6.88 6.61 11.85
N GLU A 137 6.90 7.80 11.23
CA GLU A 137 6.90 9.07 11.97
C GLU A 137 5.57 9.31 12.69
N ASP A 138 4.45 8.82 12.15
CA ASP A 138 3.10 8.97 12.69
C ASP A 138 2.68 7.88 13.70
N GLY A 139 3.38 6.74 13.71
CA GLY A 139 3.05 5.58 14.53
C GLY A 139 1.92 4.70 13.97
N ARG A 140 1.57 4.83 12.68
CA ARG A 140 0.56 4.00 12.03
C ARG A 140 1.16 2.72 11.44
N LEU A 141 2.36 2.81 10.90
CA LEU A 141 3.02 1.74 10.16
C LEU A 141 4.21 1.20 10.95
N VAL A 142 4.39 -0.12 10.92
CA VAL A 142 5.52 -0.78 11.57
C VAL A 142 6.14 -1.85 10.67
N ALA A 143 7.44 -1.73 10.46
CA ALA A 143 8.26 -2.70 9.77
C ALA A 143 8.84 -3.68 10.80
N VAL A 144 8.41 -4.94 10.71
CA VAL A 144 8.94 -6.04 11.51
C VAL A 144 9.86 -6.88 10.63
N VAL A 145 11.11 -7.02 11.03
CA VAL A 145 12.12 -7.74 10.26
C VAL A 145 12.54 -9.01 10.98
N VAL A 146 12.50 -10.12 10.25
CA VAL A 146 12.98 -11.44 10.69
C VAL A 146 13.97 -11.94 9.64
N GLN A 147 15.24 -12.04 10.00
CA GLN A 147 16.34 -12.42 9.10
C GLN A 147 16.42 -11.47 7.89
N GLY A 148 16.04 -11.94 6.69
CA GLY A 148 15.95 -11.14 5.46
C GLY A 148 14.52 -10.72 5.08
N LEU A 149 13.49 -11.14 5.81
CA LEU A 149 12.10 -10.82 5.48
C LEU A 149 11.62 -9.58 6.26
N VAL A 150 11.19 -8.56 5.51
CA VAL A 150 10.49 -7.39 6.06
C VAL A 150 8.99 -7.61 5.91
N ALA A 151 8.24 -7.55 7.00
CA ALA A 151 6.79 -7.54 7.00
C ALA A 151 6.30 -6.17 7.51
N VAL A 152 5.44 -5.51 6.74
CA VAL A 152 4.87 -4.20 7.11
C VAL A 152 3.46 -4.42 7.63
N TYR A 153 3.16 -3.87 8.80
CA TYR A 153 1.85 -3.92 9.43
C TYR A 153 1.27 -2.52 9.61
N LEU A 154 -0.05 -2.43 9.48
CA LEU A 154 -0.84 -1.26 9.82
C LEU A 154 -1.43 -1.44 11.23
N SER A 155 -1.21 -0.45 12.08
CA SER A 155 -1.68 -0.38 13.46
C SER A 155 -2.87 0.57 13.57
N GLN A 156 -4.08 0.01 13.59
CA GLN A 156 -5.33 0.75 13.80
C GLN A 156 -6.01 0.21 15.07
N GLU A 157 -5.81 0.86 16.23
CA GLU A 157 -6.24 0.28 17.52
C GLU A 157 -7.72 -0.18 17.52
N PRO A 158 -8.03 -1.46 17.84
CA PRO A 158 -7.15 -2.49 18.41
C PRO A 158 -6.50 -3.45 17.39
N GLU A 159 -6.76 -3.27 16.10
CA GLU A 159 -6.33 -4.13 15.00
C GLU A 159 -4.86 -3.92 14.60
N PHE A 160 -4.27 -4.97 14.04
CA PHE A 160 -2.86 -5.01 13.65
C PHE A 160 -2.73 -5.89 12.41
N THR A 161 -2.86 -5.26 11.24
CA THR A 161 -3.13 -5.92 9.96
C THR A 161 -1.86 -6.00 9.13
N LEU A 162 -1.53 -7.19 8.62
CA LEU A 162 -0.39 -7.37 7.71
C LEU A 162 -0.74 -6.71 6.35
N LEU A 163 0.00 -5.67 5.99
CA LEU A 163 -0.14 -5.02 4.68
C LEU A 163 0.58 -5.80 3.59
N GLY A 164 1.78 -6.30 3.87
CA GLY A 164 2.57 -7.03 2.89
C GLY A 164 3.94 -7.42 3.42
N ASN A 165 4.71 -8.14 2.60
CA ASN A 165 6.10 -8.47 2.91
C ASN A 165 7.03 -8.29 1.70
N VAL A 166 8.31 -8.10 1.99
CA VAL A 166 9.39 -7.97 1.00
C VAL A 166 10.57 -8.80 1.50
N ALA A 167 11.06 -9.72 0.67
CA ALA A 167 12.34 -10.38 0.90
C ALA A 167 13.49 -9.44 0.50
N LEU A 168 14.37 -9.14 1.43
CA LEU A 168 15.62 -8.45 1.18
C LEU A 168 16.71 -9.44 0.79
N GLY A 169 17.56 -9.01 -0.14
CA GLY A 169 18.74 -9.76 -0.56
C GLY A 169 19.33 -9.25 -1.87
N SER A 170 20.64 -9.28 -1.95
CA SER A 170 21.39 -9.29 -3.20
C SER A 170 21.58 -10.75 -3.66
N PRO A 171 21.65 -11.06 -4.97
CA PRO A 171 22.07 -12.38 -5.46
C PRO A 171 23.42 -12.86 -4.90
N LEU A 172 24.23 -11.93 -4.39
CA LEU A 172 25.56 -12.16 -3.80
C LEU A 172 25.52 -12.54 -2.32
N GLU A 173 24.43 -12.27 -1.60
CA GLU A 173 24.36 -12.42 -0.13
C GLU A 173 23.93 -13.83 0.35
N GLY A 174 23.72 -14.77 -0.58
CA GLY A 174 23.37 -16.15 -0.25
C GLY A 174 21.96 -16.31 0.32
N ARG A 175 21.75 -17.36 1.14
CA ARG A 175 20.44 -17.64 1.78
C ARG A 175 20.22 -16.93 3.12
N ASP A 176 21.30 -16.57 3.82
CA ASP A 176 21.26 -15.99 5.17
C ASP A 176 21.49 -14.47 5.12
N VAL A 177 20.62 -13.77 4.38
CA VAL A 177 20.66 -12.31 4.28
C VAL A 177 20.37 -11.71 5.66
N LYS A 178 21.38 -11.05 6.23
CA LYS A 178 21.24 -10.35 7.51
C LYS A 178 21.03 -8.86 7.29
N VAL A 179 19.86 -8.38 7.69
CA VAL A 179 19.58 -6.94 7.80
C VAL A 179 20.45 -6.33 8.89
N THR A 180 21.01 -5.14 8.62
CA THR A 180 21.85 -4.37 9.54
C THR A 180 21.16 -3.11 10.04
N GLY A 181 20.15 -2.62 9.33
CA GLY A 181 19.37 -1.44 9.72
C GLY A 181 18.07 -1.32 8.94
N VAL A 182 17.10 -0.66 9.57
CA VAL A 182 15.76 -0.40 9.05
C VAL A 182 15.38 1.00 9.53
N LYS A 183 14.84 1.85 8.65
CA LYS A 183 14.44 3.21 9.01
C LYS A 183 13.33 3.73 8.11
N PHE A 184 12.25 4.24 8.70
CA PHE A 184 11.31 5.09 7.98
C PHE A 184 11.85 6.53 7.87
N VAL A 185 11.72 7.12 6.68
CA VAL A 185 12.00 8.54 6.43
C VAL A 185 10.94 9.04 5.45
N HIS A 186 10.09 9.98 5.88
CA HIS A 186 9.06 10.62 5.05
C HIS A 186 8.17 9.62 4.27
N GLY A 187 7.62 8.64 4.99
CA GLY A 187 6.74 7.61 4.41
C GLY A 187 7.44 6.55 3.54
N VAL A 188 8.77 6.60 3.39
CA VAL A 188 9.54 5.58 2.66
C VAL A 188 10.34 4.73 3.64
N LEU A 189 10.29 3.41 3.48
CA LEU A 189 11.03 2.47 4.31
C LEU A 189 12.39 2.15 3.68
N PHE A 190 13.48 2.53 4.34
CA PHE A 190 14.83 2.21 3.91
C PHE A 190 15.38 1.03 4.72
N CYS A 191 15.90 0.03 4.03
CA CYS A 191 16.47 -1.17 4.61
C CYS A 191 17.93 -1.32 4.17
N THR A 192 18.79 -1.71 5.10
CA THR A 192 20.20 -2.00 4.83
C THR A 192 20.57 -3.41 5.20
N THR A 193 21.36 -4.04 4.35
CA THR A 193 22.04 -5.32 4.61
C THR A 193 23.53 -5.06 4.73
N ALA A 194 24.33 -6.10 4.98
CA ALA A 194 25.79 -5.96 5.03
C ALA A 194 26.38 -5.32 3.75
N THR A 195 25.81 -5.62 2.57
CA THR A 195 26.33 -5.15 1.28
C THR A 195 25.33 -4.36 0.42
N SER A 196 24.11 -4.06 0.87
CA SER A 196 23.12 -3.33 0.05
C SER A 196 22.29 -2.32 0.82
N VAL A 197 21.77 -1.32 0.10
CA VAL A 197 20.80 -0.33 0.57
C VAL A 197 19.60 -0.38 -0.37
N ARG A 198 18.40 -0.57 0.18
CA ARG A 198 17.15 -0.63 -0.58
C ARG A 198 16.14 0.36 -0.01
N CYS A 199 15.28 0.87 -0.88
CA CYS A 199 14.04 1.52 -0.47
C CYS A 199 12.85 0.61 -0.79
N ILE A 200 11.85 0.66 0.07
CA ILE A 200 10.54 0.04 -0.11
C ILE A 200 9.53 1.17 -0.06
N PHE A 201 8.82 1.36 -1.16
CA PHE A 201 7.65 2.22 -1.21
C PHE A 201 6.42 1.39 -0.88
N MET A 202 5.59 1.93 -0.01
CA MET A 202 4.27 1.38 0.29
C MET A 202 3.27 1.92 -0.73
N GLY A 203 2.32 1.07 -1.10
CA GLY A 203 1.16 1.44 -1.89
C GLY A 203 0.07 2.11 -1.05
N ASP A 204 -1.13 2.18 -1.61
CA ASP A 204 -2.33 2.52 -0.85
C ASP A 204 -2.56 1.47 0.25
N TYR A 205 -2.83 1.95 1.46
CA TYR A 205 -3.19 1.14 2.64
C TYR A 205 -4.44 1.66 3.36
N GLU A 206 -5.06 2.75 2.86
CA GLU A 206 -6.36 3.24 3.33
C GLU A 206 -7.49 2.43 2.66
N GLN A 207 -7.27 1.96 1.42
CA GLN A 207 -8.08 0.89 0.83
C GLN A 207 -7.79 -0.45 1.54
N GLN A 208 -8.81 -1.02 2.19
CA GLN A 208 -8.69 -2.24 3.00
C GLN A 208 -8.18 -3.43 2.17
N GLY A 209 -6.92 -3.86 2.38
CA GLY A 209 -6.38 -5.01 1.67
C GLY A 209 -4.88 -5.25 1.86
N ILE A 210 -4.33 -6.09 0.99
CA ILE A 210 -2.88 -6.30 0.85
C ILE A 210 -2.31 -5.13 0.06
N CYS A 211 -1.40 -4.39 0.68
CA CYS A 211 -0.73 -3.24 0.09
C CYS A 211 0.37 -3.71 -0.88
N CYS A 212 0.42 -3.13 -2.08
CA CYS A 212 1.53 -3.38 -3.01
C CYS A 212 2.82 -2.74 -2.48
N LEU A 213 3.89 -3.53 -2.32
CA LEU A 213 5.19 -3.04 -1.87
C LEU A 213 6.19 -3.08 -3.04
N ASP A 214 6.62 -1.92 -3.54
CA ASP A 214 7.66 -1.83 -4.58
C ASP A 214 9.04 -1.62 -3.93
N ALA A 215 9.98 -2.54 -4.16
CA ALA A 215 11.31 -2.53 -3.53
C ALA A 215 12.44 -2.35 -4.53
N PHE A 216 13.19 -1.23 -4.42
CA PHE A 216 14.28 -0.89 -5.33
C PHE A 216 15.65 -0.92 -4.63
N CYS A 217 16.67 -1.43 -5.35
CA CYS A 217 18.04 -1.49 -4.85
C CYS A 217 18.78 -0.20 -5.22
N LEU A 218 19.02 0.66 -4.23
CA LEU A 218 19.65 1.97 -4.41
C LEU A 218 21.16 1.85 -4.55
N ALA A 219 21.77 0.98 -3.72
CA ALA A 219 23.20 0.73 -3.74
C ALA A 219 23.54 -0.70 -3.37
N ASN A 220 24.64 -1.22 -3.92
CA ASN A 220 25.14 -2.57 -3.68
C ASN A 220 26.68 -2.58 -3.76
N ALA A 221 27.35 -3.41 -2.95
CA ALA A 221 28.80 -3.65 -3.06
C ALA A 221 29.16 -4.66 -4.15
N GLY A 222 28.17 -5.31 -4.77
CA GLY A 222 28.34 -6.00 -6.04
C GLY A 222 28.86 -5.06 -7.12
N GLY A 223 29.72 -5.58 -8.01
CA GLY A 223 30.26 -4.84 -9.15
C GLY A 223 29.17 -4.27 -10.06
N PRO A 224 29.53 -3.33 -10.96
CA PRO A 224 28.57 -2.57 -11.74
C PRO A 224 27.62 -3.49 -12.51
N SER A 225 26.31 -3.34 -12.27
CA SER A 225 25.31 -3.82 -13.21
C SER A 225 25.56 -3.15 -14.56
N LEU A 226 25.52 -3.93 -15.65
CA LEU A 226 25.59 -3.38 -17.00
C LEU A 226 24.55 -2.26 -17.14
N PRO A 227 24.89 -1.13 -17.77
CA PRO A 227 23.90 -0.07 -18.02
C PRO A 227 22.76 -0.67 -18.85
N GLN A 228 21.53 -0.57 -18.34
CA GLN A 228 20.35 -0.88 -19.16
C GLN A 228 20.29 0.13 -20.31
N GLU A 229 20.15 -0.37 -21.53
CA GLU A 229 19.87 0.48 -22.68
C GLU A 229 18.44 1.03 -22.61
N SER A 230 18.27 2.25 -23.15
CA SER A 230 17.04 3.06 -23.15
C SER A 230 16.42 3.34 -21.76
N PHE A 231 15.46 4.27 -21.70
CA PHE A 231 14.86 4.73 -20.44
C PHE A 231 14.13 3.58 -19.73
N SER A 232 14.78 2.97 -18.74
CA SER A 232 14.18 1.98 -17.87
C SER A 232 13.55 2.64 -16.64
N LEU A 233 12.30 2.27 -16.34
CA LEU A 233 11.63 2.69 -15.11
C LEU A 233 12.24 2.03 -13.87
N THR A 234 12.96 0.91 -13.98
CA THR A 234 13.68 0.35 -12.84
C THR A 234 14.93 1.20 -12.56
N PRO A 235 15.05 1.84 -11.38
CA PRO A 235 16.21 2.66 -11.04
C PRO A 235 17.50 1.83 -11.07
N SER A 236 18.56 2.40 -11.64
CA SER A 236 19.89 1.77 -11.64
C SER A 236 20.47 1.73 -10.22
N THR A 237 21.07 0.60 -9.87
CA THR A 237 21.76 0.44 -8.58
C THR A 237 23.14 1.08 -8.63
N CYS A 238 23.46 1.94 -7.66
CA CYS A 238 24.77 2.56 -7.54
C CYS A 238 25.80 1.56 -6.96
N PRO A 239 26.89 1.23 -7.68
CA PRO A 239 27.95 0.39 -7.15
C PRO A 239 28.77 1.18 -6.10
N LEU A 240 28.68 0.76 -4.83
CA LEU A 240 29.26 1.47 -3.69
C LEU A 240 29.89 0.50 -2.70
N THR A 241 31.04 0.85 -2.12
CA THR A 241 31.71 0.06 -1.08
C THR A 241 30.96 0.16 0.25
N LEU A 242 29.86 -0.59 0.33
CA LEU A 242 29.02 -0.69 1.51
C LEU A 242 29.64 -1.68 2.50
N ASN A 243 29.97 -1.19 3.69
CA ASN A 243 30.42 -2.00 4.83
C ASN A 243 29.56 -1.62 6.05
N HIS A 244 28.60 -2.49 6.39
CA HIS A 244 27.59 -2.25 7.43
C HIS A 244 26.88 -0.89 7.34
N PRO A 245 26.23 -0.56 6.20
CA PRO A 245 25.51 0.69 6.03
C PRO A 245 24.36 0.91 7.03
N VAL A 246 24.23 2.14 7.53
CA VAL A 246 23.17 2.62 8.42
C VAL A 246 22.59 3.92 7.88
N VAL A 247 21.26 3.96 7.70
CA VAL A 247 20.56 5.14 7.17
C VAL A 247 20.46 6.22 8.24
N LEU A 248 21.05 7.39 7.96
CA LEU A 248 20.98 8.56 8.83
C LEU A 248 19.73 9.40 8.56
N GLY A 249 19.36 9.59 7.29
CA GLY A 249 18.18 10.35 6.88
C GLY A 249 18.21 10.73 5.41
N TYR A 250 17.28 11.57 4.98
CA TYR A 250 17.17 12.10 3.63
C TYR A 250 17.43 13.60 3.65
N GLN A 251 18.26 14.11 2.73
CA GLN A 251 18.55 15.54 2.63
C GLN A 251 18.80 15.94 1.18
N SER A 252 18.15 17.02 0.74
CA SER A 252 18.34 17.65 -0.58
C SER A 252 18.21 16.71 -1.80
N GLY A 253 17.53 15.56 -1.64
CA GLY A 253 17.41 14.56 -2.71
C GLY A 253 18.33 13.35 -2.60
N SER A 254 19.18 13.29 -1.58
CA SER A 254 20.09 12.16 -1.36
C SER A 254 19.80 11.46 -0.03
N LEU A 255 19.93 10.14 -0.03
CA LEU A 255 19.90 9.34 1.19
C LEU A 255 21.28 9.37 1.84
N LEU A 256 21.37 9.86 3.06
CA LEU A 256 22.59 9.88 3.86
C LEU A 256 22.76 8.53 4.56
N VAL A 257 23.85 7.83 4.26
CA VAL A 257 24.18 6.50 4.77
C VAL A 257 25.58 6.52 5.37
N SER A 258 25.69 6.20 6.67
CA SER A 258 27.00 5.93 7.28
C SER A 258 27.39 4.50 6.96
N THR A 259 28.59 4.27 6.45
CA THR A 259 29.24 2.96 6.48
C THR A 259 30.15 2.87 7.72
N ALA A 260 30.83 1.75 7.90
CA ALA A 260 31.88 1.58 8.91
C ALA A 260 33.13 2.46 8.66
N THR A 261 33.28 3.04 7.46
CA THR A 261 34.46 3.84 7.07
C THR A 261 34.12 5.30 6.78
N ASP A 262 32.96 5.58 6.18
CA ASP A 262 32.66 6.87 5.54
C ASP A 262 31.18 7.28 5.71
N LEU A 263 30.90 8.56 5.42
CA LEU A 263 29.53 9.05 5.21
C LEU A 263 29.28 9.20 3.71
N VAL A 264 28.33 8.42 3.18
CA VAL A 264 27.97 8.38 1.76
C VAL A 264 26.61 9.06 1.56
N ALA A 265 26.50 9.89 0.53
CA ALA A 265 25.22 10.39 0.04
C ALA A 265 24.84 9.63 -1.23
N ILE A 266 23.80 8.81 -1.17
CA ILE A 266 23.27 8.08 -2.33
C ILE A 266 22.24 8.97 -3.03
N PRO A 267 22.48 9.42 -4.27
CA PRO A 267 21.54 10.27 -4.99
C PRO A 267 20.26 9.50 -5.35
N MET A 268 19.09 10.09 -5.12
CA MET A 268 17.80 9.54 -5.53
C MET A 268 17.35 10.15 -6.88
N ASP A 269 18.28 10.39 -7.80
CA ASP A 269 18.03 11.26 -8.98
C ASP A 269 17.17 10.62 -10.08
N HIS A 270 16.89 9.32 -9.99
CA HIS A 270 15.98 8.65 -10.90
C HIS A 270 14.54 9.20 -10.71
N PRO A 271 13.83 9.65 -11.77
CA PRO A 271 12.52 10.27 -11.64
C PRO A 271 11.50 9.43 -10.86
N LEU A 272 11.48 8.11 -11.04
CA LEU A 272 10.55 7.22 -10.33
C LEU A 272 10.79 7.21 -8.82
N LEU A 273 12.06 7.28 -8.39
CA LEU A 273 12.44 7.39 -6.98
C LEU A 273 12.01 8.73 -6.38
N ARG A 274 12.15 9.83 -7.14
CA ARG A 274 11.67 11.16 -6.72
C ARG A 274 10.15 11.20 -6.60
N ILE A 275 9.43 10.74 -7.62
CA ILE A 275 7.96 10.67 -7.64
C ILE A 275 7.46 9.83 -6.46
N GLY A 276 8.00 8.62 -6.27
CA GLY A 276 7.64 7.76 -5.15
C GLY A 276 7.89 8.39 -3.78
N ALA A 277 9.03 9.07 -3.59
CA ALA A 277 9.37 9.72 -2.32
C ALA A 277 8.53 10.98 -2.05
N LEU A 278 8.19 11.74 -3.09
CA LEU A 278 7.33 12.92 -2.98
C LEU A 278 5.89 12.52 -2.67
N ILE A 279 5.36 11.47 -3.29
CA ILE A 279 4.02 10.92 -3.00
C ILE A 279 3.96 10.38 -1.56
N ALA A 280 4.97 9.61 -1.14
CA ALA A 280 5.05 9.12 0.25
C ALA A 280 5.13 10.26 1.30
N ALA A 281 5.61 11.44 0.90
CA ALA A 281 5.63 12.66 1.70
C ALA A 281 4.40 13.58 1.51
N GLY A 282 3.37 13.16 0.75
CA GLY A 282 2.16 13.94 0.46
C GLY A 282 2.35 15.13 -0.50
N GLN A 283 3.45 15.18 -1.25
CA GLN A 283 3.85 16.31 -2.11
C GLN A 283 3.50 16.07 -3.59
N HIS A 284 2.21 15.95 -3.89
CA HIS A 284 1.69 15.68 -5.24
C HIS A 284 2.16 16.71 -6.29
N ASP A 285 2.03 18.01 -6.01
CA ASP A 285 2.52 19.10 -6.89
C ASP A 285 4.03 19.01 -7.21
N GLY A 286 4.81 18.46 -6.28
CA GLY A 286 6.24 18.22 -6.46
C GLY A 286 6.47 17.03 -7.38
N ALA A 287 5.68 15.96 -7.22
CA ALA A 287 5.76 14.76 -8.04
C ALA A 287 5.40 15.05 -9.50
N SER A 288 4.35 15.83 -9.79
CA SER A 288 3.90 16.10 -11.17
C SER A 288 4.97 16.80 -12.02
N LYS A 289 5.85 17.60 -11.41
CA LYS A 289 7.01 18.21 -12.09
C LYS A 289 8.05 17.18 -12.52
N TRP A 290 8.21 16.09 -11.77
CA TRP A 290 9.09 14.98 -12.12
C TRP A 290 8.45 14.00 -13.12
N MET A 291 7.12 13.88 -13.16
CA MET A 291 6.43 13.06 -14.18
C MET A 291 6.76 13.55 -15.60
N GLN A 292 6.85 14.86 -15.81
CA GLN A 292 7.26 15.49 -17.08
C GLN A 292 8.69 15.13 -17.54
N SER A 293 9.52 14.53 -16.68
CA SER A 293 10.87 14.05 -17.04
C SER A 293 10.92 12.57 -17.49
N ILE A 294 9.78 11.87 -17.41
CA ILE A 294 9.63 10.49 -17.90
C ILE A 294 9.10 10.54 -19.35
N PRO A 295 9.63 9.73 -20.28
CA PRO A 295 9.14 9.71 -21.65
C PRO A 295 7.73 9.10 -21.75
N GLU A 296 6.93 9.56 -22.71
CA GLU A 296 5.53 9.14 -22.86
C GLU A 296 5.36 7.63 -23.06
N SER A 297 6.33 6.97 -23.71
CA SER A 297 6.36 5.50 -23.86
C SER A 297 6.43 4.72 -22.54
N SER A 298 6.75 5.39 -21.43
CA SER A 298 6.79 4.82 -20.08
C SER A 298 5.61 5.23 -19.20
N HIS A 299 4.65 6.01 -19.72
CA HIS A 299 3.54 6.54 -18.93
C HIS A 299 2.55 5.46 -18.46
N GLU A 300 2.34 4.36 -19.19
CA GLU A 300 1.53 3.22 -18.71
C GLU A 300 2.09 2.60 -17.41
N ALA A 301 3.39 2.27 -17.41
CA ALA A 301 4.01 1.67 -16.23
C ALA A 301 4.20 2.68 -15.09
N LEU A 302 4.29 3.99 -15.39
CA LEU A 302 4.18 5.06 -14.39
C LEU A 302 2.76 5.17 -13.82
N ALA A 303 1.71 5.11 -14.65
CA ALA A 303 0.32 5.12 -14.23
C ALA A 303 0.02 3.94 -13.30
N SER A 304 0.49 2.74 -13.64
CA SER A 304 0.42 1.56 -12.76
C SER A 304 1.14 1.79 -11.43
N PHE A 305 2.32 2.43 -11.43
CA PHE A 305 3.06 2.78 -10.21
C PHE A 305 2.32 3.81 -9.33
N LEU A 306 1.71 4.83 -9.93
CA LEU A 306 0.91 5.84 -9.24
C LEU A 306 -0.38 5.25 -8.65
N THR A 307 -1.05 4.40 -9.43
CA THR A 307 -2.28 3.69 -9.04
C THR A 307 -2.05 2.79 -7.83
N ARG A 308 -0.94 2.03 -7.83
CA ARG A 308 -0.56 1.20 -6.66
C ARG A 308 -0.35 2.03 -5.38
N ARG A 309 -0.13 3.35 -5.47
CA ARG A 309 0.07 4.29 -4.35
C ARG A 309 -1.18 5.08 -3.96
N GLY A 310 -2.34 4.79 -4.55
CA GLY A 310 -3.56 5.53 -4.26
C GLY A 310 -3.56 6.94 -4.86
N CYS A 311 -2.90 7.13 -6.01
CA CYS A 311 -2.95 8.38 -6.77
C CYS A 311 -3.43 8.15 -8.22
N PRO A 312 -4.63 7.57 -8.44
CA PRO A 312 -5.17 7.34 -9.78
C PRO A 312 -5.44 8.65 -10.54
N GLU A 313 -5.69 9.75 -9.86
CA GLU A 313 -5.94 11.08 -10.46
C GLU A 313 -4.68 11.55 -11.22
N LEU A 314 -3.52 11.44 -10.57
CA LEU A 314 -2.23 11.75 -11.16
C LEU A 314 -1.84 10.78 -12.30
N ALA A 315 -2.31 9.53 -12.23
CA ALA A 315 -2.09 8.55 -13.29
C ALA A 315 -2.87 8.90 -14.56
N VAL A 316 -4.09 9.42 -14.40
CA VAL A 316 -4.99 9.82 -15.48
C VAL A 316 -4.54 11.08 -16.22
N GLU A 317 -3.91 12.03 -15.53
CA GLU A 317 -3.35 13.26 -16.13
C GLU A 317 -2.19 13.00 -17.11
N LEU A 318 -1.59 11.81 -17.12
CA LEU A 318 -0.46 11.48 -17.97
C LEU A 318 -0.87 11.42 -19.47
N PRO A 319 -0.22 12.18 -20.35
CA PRO A 319 -0.61 12.27 -21.76
C PRO A 319 -0.40 10.95 -22.51
N GLY A 320 0.62 10.18 -22.11
CA GLY A 320 1.04 8.93 -22.78
C GLY A 320 0.34 7.65 -22.31
N VAL A 321 -0.66 7.76 -21.44
CA VAL A 321 -1.50 6.61 -21.04
C VAL A 321 -2.58 6.39 -22.10
N SER A 322 -2.79 5.13 -22.48
CA SER A 322 -3.78 4.70 -23.46
C SER A 322 -5.20 5.07 -23.06
N LEU A 323 -6.11 5.15 -24.04
CA LEU A 323 -7.53 5.38 -23.77
C LEU A 323 -8.14 4.21 -22.96
N GLU A 324 -7.73 2.97 -23.27
CA GLU A 324 -8.10 1.76 -22.53
C GLU A 324 -7.74 1.88 -21.03
N SER A 325 -6.47 2.13 -20.70
CA SER A 325 -6.03 2.32 -19.31
C SER A 325 -6.71 3.51 -18.64
N LYS A 326 -7.01 4.60 -19.36
CA LYS A 326 -7.76 5.74 -18.80
C LYS A 326 -9.20 5.37 -18.44
N ILE A 327 -9.88 4.57 -19.26
CA ILE A 327 -11.23 4.06 -18.98
C ILE A 327 -11.19 3.07 -17.81
N ASP A 328 -10.24 2.14 -17.81
CA ASP A 328 -10.04 1.16 -16.73
C ASP A 328 -9.80 1.84 -15.37
N LEU A 329 -8.88 2.82 -15.31
CA LEU A 329 -8.65 3.62 -14.11
C LEU A 329 -9.91 4.38 -13.68
N ALA A 330 -10.64 4.98 -14.62
CA ALA A 330 -11.86 5.72 -14.31
C ALA A 330 -12.98 4.83 -13.76
N LEU A 331 -13.13 3.61 -14.28
CA LEU A 331 -14.08 2.62 -13.77
C LEU A 331 -13.66 2.08 -12.38
N ARG A 332 -12.38 1.69 -12.22
CA ARG A 332 -11.86 1.13 -10.95
C ARG A 332 -11.89 2.12 -9.79
N HIS A 333 -11.61 3.40 -10.04
CA HIS A 333 -11.55 4.45 -9.03
C HIS A 333 -12.78 5.38 -9.04
N ALA A 334 -13.87 4.96 -9.70
CA ALA A 334 -15.16 5.66 -9.75
C ALA A 334 -15.10 7.14 -10.17
N MET A 335 -14.22 7.47 -11.13
CA MET A 335 -14.04 8.83 -11.64
C MET A 335 -15.11 9.20 -12.69
N THR A 336 -16.38 9.21 -12.28
CA THR A 336 -17.56 9.32 -13.14
C THR A 336 -17.55 10.52 -14.10
N GLU A 337 -17.20 11.73 -13.64
CA GLU A 337 -17.18 12.90 -14.54
C GLU A 337 -16.07 12.80 -15.58
N TYR A 338 -14.88 12.30 -15.19
CA TYR A 338 -13.78 12.08 -16.11
C TYR A 338 -14.13 11.03 -17.18
N LEU A 339 -14.77 9.92 -16.78
CA LEU A 339 -15.27 8.92 -17.73
C LEU A 339 -16.33 9.51 -18.67
N ALA A 340 -17.23 10.35 -18.16
CA ALA A 340 -18.22 11.04 -19.00
C ALA A 340 -17.56 12.00 -20.00
N ASP A 341 -16.47 12.67 -19.62
CA ASP A 341 -15.71 13.55 -20.52
C ASP A 341 -14.89 12.76 -21.56
N LEU A 342 -14.30 11.60 -21.20
CA LEU A 342 -13.70 10.68 -22.18
C LEU A 342 -14.73 10.27 -23.25
N VAL A 343 -15.91 9.81 -22.85
CA VAL A 343 -16.99 9.43 -23.77
C VAL A 343 -17.45 10.60 -24.65
N ARG A 344 -17.43 11.85 -24.14
CA ARG A 344 -17.76 13.05 -24.93
C ARG A 344 -16.68 13.43 -25.95
N VAL A 345 -15.41 13.21 -25.63
CA VAL A 345 -14.26 13.62 -26.45
C VAL A 345 -13.95 12.60 -27.53
N TYR A 346 -13.86 11.32 -27.17
CA TYR A 346 -13.50 10.22 -28.06
C TYR A 346 -14.73 9.57 -28.73
N GLY A 347 -15.92 9.74 -28.15
CA GLY A 347 -17.16 9.18 -28.71
C GLY A 347 -17.20 7.65 -28.64
N VAL A 348 -18.23 7.05 -29.25
CA VAL A 348 -18.43 5.59 -29.20
C VAL A 348 -17.60 4.84 -30.25
N GLY A 349 -17.15 5.51 -31.32
CA GLY A 349 -16.27 4.93 -32.33
C GLY A 349 -14.96 4.42 -31.72
N ASP A 350 -14.20 5.32 -31.08
CA ASP A 350 -12.91 5.00 -30.46
C ASP A 350 -13.04 3.95 -29.33
N LEU A 351 -14.14 3.99 -28.56
CA LEU A 351 -14.46 2.96 -27.57
C LEU A 351 -14.69 1.57 -28.20
N TRP A 352 -15.23 1.52 -29.42
CA TRP A 352 -15.42 0.29 -30.17
C TRP A 352 -14.13 -0.21 -30.81
N GLU A 353 -13.24 0.67 -31.26
CA GLU A 353 -11.93 0.28 -31.78
C GLU A 353 -11.08 -0.45 -30.72
N ILE A 354 -11.21 -0.06 -29.44
CA ILE A 354 -10.64 -0.80 -28.30
C ILE A 354 -11.30 -2.19 -28.18
N ASP A 355 -12.64 -2.26 -28.17
CA ASP A 355 -13.43 -3.49 -28.08
C ASP A 355 -13.06 -4.51 -29.19
N GLU A 356 -12.78 -4.01 -30.40
CA GLU A 356 -12.36 -4.82 -31.56
C GLU A 356 -10.88 -5.24 -31.47
N ALA A 357 -9.99 -4.38 -30.96
CA ALA A 357 -8.59 -4.72 -30.72
C ALA A 357 -8.45 -5.82 -29.64
N THR A 358 -9.19 -5.71 -28.53
CA THR A 358 -9.18 -6.69 -27.44
C THR A 358 -9.67 -8.07 -27.89
N ARG A 359 -10.62 -8.15 -28.85
CA ARG A 359 -11.09 -9.43 -29.42
C ARG A 359 -10.07 -10.16 -30.28
N HIS A 360 -9.17 -9.42 -30.92
CA HIS A 360 -8.18 -10.00 -31.83
C HIS A 360 -6.91 -10.49 -31.12
N GLU A 361 -6.60 -9.93 -29.95
CA GLU A 361 -5.57 -10.47 -29.07
C GLU A 361 -6.17 -11.50 -28.12
N SER A 362 -5.51 -12.64 -27.93
CA SER A 362 -5.92 -13.65 -26.92
C SER A 362 -5.59 -13.24 -25.48
N SER A 363 -5.48 -11.94 -25.24
CA SER A 363 -5.22 -11.30 -23.96
C SER A 363 -6.48 -11.34 -23.09
N VAL A 364 -6.28 -11.25 -21.77
CA VAL A 364 -7.40 -11.10 -20.84
C VAL A 364 -7.76 -9.62 -20.84
N GLY A 365 -8.81 -9.25 -21.57
CA GLY A 365 -9.34 -7.89 -21.55
C GLY A 365 -9.78 -7.47 -20.14
N ILE A 366 -10.05 -6.17 -19.96
CA ILE A 366 -10.46 -5.57 -18.66
C ILE A 366 -11.59 -6.37 -17.96
N LEU A 367 -12.45 -7.04 -18.73
CA LEU A 367 -13.65 -7.73 -18.28
C LEU A 367 -13.52 -9.27 -18.19
N GLY A 368 -12.40 -9.85 -18.65
CA GLY A 368 -12.15 -11.29 -18.61
C GLY A 368 -11.89 -11.91 -19.98
N LYS A 369 -12.26 -13.19 -20.13
CA LYS A 369 -12.26 -13.88 -21.43
C LYS A 369 -13.62 -13.73 -22.08
N GLU A 370 -13.66 -13.07 -23.23
CA GLU A 370 -14.83 -12.97 -24.10
C GLU A 370 -15.07 -14.29 -24.86
N ASP A 371 -15.82 -15.23 -24.26
CA ASP A 371 -16.52 -16.27 -25.03
C ASP A 371 -17.95 -15.81 -25.44
N ASP A 372 -18.43 -14.67 -24.93
CA ASP A 372 -19.76 -14.10 -25.17
C ASP A 372 -19.73 -12.60 -25.50
N ALA A 373 -20.53 -12.17 -26.48
CA ALA A 373 -20.71 -10.77 -26.89
C ALA A 373 -21.36 -9.85 -25.81
N ALA A 374 -21.62 -10.37 -24.61
CA ALA A 374 -22.19 -9.65 -23.48
C ALA A 374 -21.16 -8.77 -22.71
N GLN A 375 -19.87 -8.86 -23.06
CA GLN A 375 -18.77 -8.18 -22.37
C GLN A 375 -18.18 -6.97 -23.14
N SER A 376 -18.93 -6.37 -24.07
CA SER A 376 -18.45 -5.18 -24.78
C SER A 376 -18.14 -4.01 -23.83
N LEU A 377 -16.96 -3.40 -23.97
CA LEU A 377 -16.51 -2.25 -23.19
C LEU A 377 -17.52 -1.09 -23.23
N VAL A 378 -18.15 -0.87 -24.40
CA VAL A 378 -19.17 0.16 -24.59
C VAL A 378 -20.40 -0.10 -23.72
N VAL A 379 -20.83 -1.36 -23.62
CA VAL A 379 -21.96 -1.77 -22.78
C VAL A 379 -21.61 -1.59 -21.30
N CYS A 380 -20.40 -1.94 -20.88
CA CYS A 380 -19.96 -1.76 -19.48
C CYS A 380 -19.81 -0.29 -19.09
N VAL A 381 -19.20 0.55 -19.93
CA VAL A 381 -19.11 2.01 -19.71
C VAL A 381 -20.50 2.64 -19.69
N GLY A 382 -21.38 2.27 -20.63
CA GLY A 382 -22.75 2.76 -20.66
C GLY A 382 -23.56 2.34 -19.43
N ALA A 383 -23.49 1.07 -19.01
CA ALA A 383 -24.16 0.58 -17.81
C ALA A 383 -23.63 1.26 -16.52
N TYR A 384 -22.32 1.50 -16.42
CA TYR A 384 -21.74 2.25 -15.32
C TYR A 384 -22.25 3.69 -15.29
N LEU A 385 -22.16 4.43 -16.40
CA LEU A 385 -22.65 5.81 -16.50
C LEU A 385 -24.14 5.92 -16.21
N LEU A 386 -24.92 4.93 -16.65
CA LEU A 386 -26.34 4.82 -16.37
C LEU A 386 -26.62 4.65 -14.86
N SER A 387 -25.85 3.81 -14.16
CA SER A 387 -25.94 3.65 -12.69
C SER A 387 -25.61 4.94 -11.93
N GLN A 388 -24.81 5.83 -12.53
CA GLN A 388 -24.45 7.15 -11.99
C GLN A 388 -25.42 8.26 -12.45
N GLY A 389 -26.56 7.91 -13.05
CA GLY A 389 -27.60 8.86 -13.47
C GLY A 389 -27.29 9.66 -14.74
N LYS A 390 -26.25 9.31 -15.51
CA LYS A 390 -25.88 10.01 -16.76
C LYS A 390 -26.70 9.50 -17.97
N ALA A 391 -28.01 9.33 -17.79
CA ALA A 391 -28.89 8.71 -18.77
C ALA A 391 -28.85 9.39 -20.16
N ASP A 392 -28.80 10.72 -20.21
CA ASP A 392 -28.71 11.49 -21.46
C ASP A 392 -27.46 11.14 -22.28
N LEU A 393 -26.32 10.89 -21.61
CA LEU A 393 -25.08 10.52 -22.26
C LEU A 393 -25.16 9.09 -22.82
N VAL A 394 -25.76 8.16 -22.07
CA VAL A 394 -25.97 6.77 -22.51
C VAL A 394 -27.00 6.69 -23.63
N GLN A 395 -28.04 7.54 -23.62
CA GLN A 395 -28.97 7.72 -24.73
C GLN A 395 -28.22 8.19 -25.99
N LYS A 396 -27.33 9.19 -25.87
CA LYS A 396 -26.49 9.61 -26.99
C LYS A 396 -25.59 8.48 -27.48
N MET A 397 -24.90 7.76 -26.58
CA MET A 397 -24.07 6.61 -26.96
C MET A 397 -24.87 5.55 -27.74
N THR A 398 -26.11 5.30 -27.32
CA THR A 398 -27.01 4.34 -27.98
C THR A 398 -27.44 4.83 -29.38
N GLN A 399 -27.71 6.12 -29.54
CA GLN A 399 -28.00 6.73 -30.86
C GLN A 399 -26.77 6.68 -31.77
N ASP A 400 -25.59 7.01 -31.24
CA ASP A 400 -24.33 6.98 -31.97
C ASP A 400 -24.04 5.55 -32.48
N LEU A 401 -24.22 4.50 -31.65
CA LEU A 401 -24.07 3.09 -32.06
C LEU A 401 -24.99 2.69 -33.22
N LEU A 402 -26.28 3.03 -33.14
CA LEU A 402 -27.26 2.70 -34.18
C LEU A 402 -26.92 3.35 -35.54
N SER A 403 -26.17 4.45 -35.55
CA SER A 403 -25.78 5.12 -36.79
C SER A 403 -24.71 4.38 -37.62
N TYR A 404 -24.07 3.35 -37.07
CA TYR A 404 -22.98 2.63 -37.75
C TYR A 404 -23.44 1.46 -38.64
N HIS A 405 -24.72 1.08 -38.63
CA HIS A 405 -25.28 -0.04 -39.43
C HIS A 405 -24.46 -1.34 -39.41
N ASP A 406 -23.99 -1.74 -38.21
CA ASP A 406 -23.17 -2.92 -37.96
C ASP A 406 -23.90 -3.83 -36.96
N ALA A 407 -24.07 -5.11 -37.31
CA ALA A 407 -24.82 -6.08 -36.51
C ALA A 407 -24.23 -6.30 -35.10
N LEU A 408 -22.92 -6.10 -34.88
CA LEU A 408 -22.33 -6.19 -33.54
C LEU A 408 -22.60 -4.92 -32.72
N LYS A 409 -22.56 -3.75 -33.37
CA LYS A 409 -22.87 -2.46 -32.73
C LYS A 409 -24.35 -2.35 -32.39
N ASN A 410 -25.24 -2.85 -33.26
CA ASN A 410 -26.68 -2.90 -33.04
C ASN A 410 -27.04 -3.79 -31.84
N LYS A 411 -26.37 -4.93 -31.64
CA LYS A 411 -26.53 -5.74 -30.41
C LYS A 411 -26.18 -4.96 -29.14
N SER A 412 -25.03 -4.26 -29.14
CA SER A 412 -24.61 -3.45 -27.98
C SER A 412 -25.56 -2.26 -27.75
N ALA A 413 -26.07 -1.64 -28.82
CA ALA A 413 -27.09 -0.60 -28.75
C ALA A 413 -28.40 -1.14 -28.15
N LEU A 414 -28.84 -2.34 -28.57
CA LEU A 414 -30.06 -2.96 -28.06
C LEU A 414 -29.94 -3.31 -26.56
N VAL A 415 -28.77 -3.76 -26.09
CA VAL A 415 -28.51 -3.96 -24.66
C VAL A 415 -28.58 -2.63 -23.89
N LEU A 416 -27.90 -1.58 -24.37
CA LEU A 416 -27.95 -0.25 -23.73
C LEU A 416 -29.36 0.37 -23.76
N ALA A 417 -30.09 0.24 -24.86
CA ALA A 417 -31.47 0.70 -24.98
C ALA A 417 -32.41 -0.05 -24.02
N SER A 418 -32.18 -1.35 -23.80
CA SER A 418 -32.93 -2.16 -22.83
C SER A 418 -32.64 -1.74 -21.39
N LEU A 419 -31.38 -1.47 -21.05
CA LEU A 419 -30.99 -0.93 -19.74
C LEU A 419 -31.57 0.47 -19.51
N LEU A 420 -31.56 1.34 -20.53
CA LEU A 420 -32.21 2.65 -20.49
C LEU A 420 -33.73 2.51 -20.25
N LEU A 421 -34.40 1.54 -20.89
CA LEU A 421 -35.84 1.33 -20.74
C LEU A 421 -36.25 0.91 -19.33
N ALA A 422 -35.39 0.18 -18.62
CA ALA A 422 -35.59 -0.20 -17.23
C ALA A 422 -35.56 0.99 -16.24
N LEU A 423 -34.93 2.12 -16.61
CA LEU A 423 -34.81 3.30 -15.75
C LEU A 423 -35.59 4.53 -16.25
N ASN A 424 -35.74 4.69 -17.57
CA ASN A 424 -36.46 5.78 -18.21
C ASN A 424 -37.23 5.27 -19.44
N ALA A 425 -38.41 4.71 -19.19
CA ALA A 425 -39.24 4.10 -20.22
C ALA A 425 -39.74 5.07 -21.32
N GLU A 426 -39.83 6.38 -21.06
CA GLU A 426 -40.28 7.35 -22.09
C GLU A 426 -39.15 7.72 -23.05
N GLY A 427 -37.92 7.95 -22.53
CA GLY A 427 -36.76 8.28 -23.37
C GLY A 427 -36.23 7.10 -24.19
N ALA A 428 -36.36 5.87 -23.68
CA ALA A 428 -35.75 4.68 -24.28
C ALA A 428 -36.59 4.02 -25.39
N LYS A 429 -37.93 4.08 -25.32
CA LYS A 429 -38.84 3.47 -26.31
C LYS A 429 -38.47 3.71 -27.79
N PRO A 430 -38.19 4.94 -28.26
CA PRO A 430 -37.82 5.16 -29.66
C PRO A 430 -36.46 4.55 -30.03
N LEU A 431 -35.52 4.44 -29.08
CA LEU A 431 -34.22 3.80 -29.32
C LEU A 431 -34.37 2.30 -29.55
N VAL A 432 -35.17 1.65 -28.70
CA VAL A 432 -35.45 0.21 -28.80
C VAL A 432 -36.23 -0.11 -30.08
N GLN A 433 -37.21 0.72 -30.44
CA GLN A 433 -37.94 0.57 -31.71
C GLN A 433 -37.03 0.71 -32.93
N ASN A 434 -36.12 1.69 -32.95
CA ASN A 434 -35.16 1.86 -34.05
C ASN A 434 -34.19 0.68 -34.14
N ALA A 435 -33.64 0.23 -33.00
CA ALA A 435 -32.75 -0.92 -32.92
C ALA A 435 -33.40 -2.19 -33.48
N VAL A 436 -34.66 -2.45 -33.15
CA VAL A 436 -35.41 -3.62 -33.64
C VAL A 436 -35.80 -3.49 -35.12
N HIS A 437 -36.05 -2.28 -35.63
CA HIS A 437 -36.50 -2.06 -37.01
C HIS A 437 -35.39 -2.18 -38.08
N GLU A 438 -34.13 -1.91 -37.76
CA GLU A 438 -33.02 -2.16 -38.70
C GLU A 438 -32.67 -3.65 -38.86
N GLU A 439 -33.32 -4.50 -38.08
CA GLU A 439 -32.79 -5.80 -37.68
C GLU A 439 -33.88 -6.91 -37.83
N GLU A 440 -34.77 -6.81 -38.83
CA GLU A 440 -35.73 -7.89 -39.12
C GLU A 440 -35.04 -9.22 -39.54
N ASP A 441 -33.81 -9.18 -40.07
CA ASP A 441 -33.03 -10.36 -40.46
C ASP A 441 -32.52 -11.21 -39.27
N TRP A 442 -32.00 -10.61 -38.18
CA TRP A 442 -31.48 -11.42 -37.05
C TRP A 442 -32.60 -12.04 -36.21
N LEU A 443 -33.77 -11.40 -36.12
CA LEU A 443 -34.93 -11.97 -35.45
C LEU A 443 -35.39 -13.27 -36.13
N GLN A 444 -34.98 -13.48 -37.39
CA GLN A 444 -35.17 -14.73 -38.11
C GLN A 444 -34.10 -15.77 -37.73
N THR A 445 -32.85 -15.36 -37.47
CA THR A 445 -31.76 -16.25 -36.98
C THR A 445 -31.92 -16.63 -35.50
N ALA A 446 -32.29 -15.70 -34.63
CA ALA A 446 -32.50 -15.94 -33.20
C ALA A 446 -33.78 -16.72 -32.90
N ARG A 447 -34.70 -16.86 -33.87
CA ARG A 447 -35.80 -17.85 -33.80
C ARG A 447 -35.32 -19.30 -33.91
N GLU A 448 -34.08 -19.52 -34.35
CA GLU A 448 -33.49 -20.86 -34.50
C GLU A 448 -32.54 -21.22 -33.34
N SER A 449 -32.20 -20.27 -32.44
CA SER A 449 -31.41 -20.49 -31.22
C SER A 449 -32.17 -20.09 -29.95
N ASP A 450 -32.65 -21.09 -29.20
CA ASP A 450 -33.42 -20.94 -27.94
C ASP A 450 -32.62 -20.38 -26.72
N GLU A 451 -31.47 -19.73 -26.94
CA GLU A 451 -30.44 -19.51 -25.90
C GLU A 451 -30.44 -18.14 -25.19
N TYR A 452 -31.30 -17.18 -25.54
CA TYR A 452 -31.17 -15.78 -25.07
C TYR A 452 -32.35 -15.23 -24.23
N PRO A 453 -32.28 -15.28 -22.89
CA PRO A 453 -33.31 -14.74 -21.98
C PRO A 453 -33.56 -13.23 -22.11
N VAL A 454 -32.55 -12.46 -22.52
CA VAL A 454 -32.69 -10.99 -22.65
C VAL A 454 -33.72 -10.63 -23.73
N VAL A 455 -33.78 -11.40 -24.81
CA VAL A 455 -34.71 -11.16 -25.93
C VAL A 455 -36.16 -11.37 -25.50
N SER A 456 -36.46 -12.34 -24.62
CA SER A 456 -37.83 -12.53 -24.11
C SER A 456 -38.26 -11.38 -23.21
N MET A 457 -37.38 -10.90 -22.34
CA MET A 457 -37.68 -9.79 -21.41
C MET A 457 -37.90 -8.46 -22.15
N VAL A 458 -37.17 -8.22 -23.24
CA VAL A 458 -37.39 -7.06 -24.13
C VAL A 458 -38.73 -7.20 -24.88
N ARG A 459 -39.07 -8.40 -25.34
CA ARG A 459 -40.31 -8.68 -26.09
C ARG A 459 -41.57 -8.54 -25.24
N GLU A 460 -41.53 -8.89 -23.95
CA GLU A 460 -42.65 -8.70 -23.00
C GLU A 460 -42.87 -7.23 -22.56
N ASN A 461 -41.93 -6.32 -22.82
CA ASN A 461 -42.05 -4.89 -22.45
C ASN A 461 -42.31 -3.95 -23.66
N ILE A 462 -42.23 -4.45 -24.89
CA ILE A 462 -42.52 -3.71 -26.12
C ILE A 462 -43.93 -3.99 -26.65
N LEU A 463 -44.43 -5.23 -26.47
CA LEU A 463 -45.79 -5.66 -26.81
C LEU A 463 -46.78 -5.31 -25.70
#